data_AF-A0A4V2M5K1-F1
#
_entry.id   AF-A0A4V2M5K1-F1
#
_cell.length_a   1.000
_cell.length_b   1.000
_cell.length_c   1.000
_cell.angle_alpha   90.00
_cell.angle_beta   90.00
_cell.angle_gamma   90.00
#
_symmetry.space_group_name_H-M   'P 1'
#
loop_
_entity.id
_entity.type
_entity.pdbx_description
1 polymer ?
#
loop_
_entity_poly.entity_id
_entity_poly.type
_entity_poly.pdbx_seq_one_letter_code
_entity_poly.pdbx_strand_id
1 'polypeptide(L)'
;MVGVAALLCAGCSGKADSADAPSAGGTTTSTSPPPPSSAAPKPVPKPTPTAVALSVPMYQRALTNVEKVLKPYVARVMNAQTVASFDASRAQLASAVVLERRELVKITPPRGLVSAHPEVLDAFDAYAGNVATELTKAGETKTSCGLPKALDVRLYEAKSGVRLAYAQLAQGVQKSIGKGVKFGGLSVPAKLAQPAVFGGRGENGDVFQRSGSRGSGSLRIVNAGSDIVVVVTASNPRKPQASIYVRANKSATLNGIRGDYWVYYKTGTNWDARNNRFTENCSYSKLERFLDGSFSWTLTLKSIAGNTQESETEAF
;
A
#
# COMPACT_ATOMS: atom_id res chain seq x y z
N MET A 1 3.85 20.86 -36.77
CA MET A 1 4.42 19.87 -37.71
C MET A 1 4.88 18.67 -36.90
N VAL A 2 4.30 17.50 -37.23
CA VAL A 2 4.80 16.11 -37.14
C VAL A 2 5.41 15.65 -35.79
N GLY A 3 4.97 14.56 -35.15
CA GLY A 3 4.07 13.50 -35.60
C GLY A 3 3.68 12.58 -34.42
N VAL A 4 2.49 11.97 -34.59
CA VAL A 4 1.85 11.03 -33.68
C VAL A 4 2.16 9.62 -34.17
N ALA A 5 2.62 8.73 -33.29
CA ALA A 5 2.74 7.30 -33.56
C ALA A 5 1.62 6.55 -32.82
N ALA A 6 0.65 6.07 -33.59
CA ALA A 6 -0.39 5.14 -33.15
C ALA A 6 0.14 3.70 -33.24
N LEU A 7 -0.13 2.89 -32.22
CA LEU A 7 0.13 1.44 -32.25
C LEU A 7 -1.20 0.70 -32.28
N LEU A 8 -1.38 -0.14 -33.31
CA LEU A 8 -2.56 -0.97 -33.56
C LEU A 8 -2.62 -2.17 -32.60
N CYS A 9 -3.81 -2.45 -32.08
CA CYS A 9 -4.18 -3.74 -31.49
C CYS A 9 -4.84 -4.61 -32.56
N ALA A 10 -4.33 -5.83 -32.76
CA ALA A 10 -5.01 -6.90 -33.48
C ALA A 10 -5.47 -7.97 -32.47
N GLY A 11 -6.75 -8.28 -32.50
CA GLY A 11 -7.35 -9.36 -31.71
C GLY A 11 -7.27 -10.71 -32.41
N CYS A 12 -7.63 -11.77 -31.68
CA CYS A 12 -8.29 -12.96 -32.23
C CYS A 12 -9.12 -13.64 -31.13
N SER A 13 -10.43 -13.62 -31.34
CA SER A 13 -11.44 -14.44 -30.67
C SER A 13 -11.42 -15.86 -31.23
N GLY A 14 -11.75 -16.85 -30.41
CA GLY A 14 -12.01 -18.22 -30.86
C GLY A 14 -12.84 -18.98 -29.83
N LYS A 15 -14.16 -18.95 -30.00
CA LYS A 15 -15.18 -19.73 -29.30
C LYS A 15 -15.94 -20.54 -30.36
N ALA A 16 -16.10 -21.84 -30.13
CA ALA A 16 -17.08 -22.73 -30.75
C ALA A 16 -17.06 -24.02 -29.89
N ASP A 17 -18.06 -24.30 -29.07
CA ASP A 17 -19.42 -24.79 -29.39
C ASP A 17 -19.48 -26.32 -29.33
N SER A 18 -20.19 -26.76 -28.29
CA SER A 18 -20.77 -28.08 -28.13
C SER A 18 -21.79 -28.35 -29.23
N ALA A 19 -21.83 -29.59 -29.74
CA ALA A 19 -22.97 -30.11 -30.46
C ALA A 19 -23.25 -31.54 -29.98
N ASP A 20 -24.43 -31.66 -29.37
CA ASP A 20 -25.11 -32.89 -29.01
C ASP A 20 -25.76 -33.59 -30.21
N ALA A 21 -26.04 -34.88 -29.99
CA ALA A 21 -27.05 -35.75 -30.61
C ALA A 21 -26.73 -36.41 -31.98
N PRO A 22 -27.42 -37.51 -32.38
CA PRO A 22 -28.54 -38.21 -31.72
C PRO A 22 -28.41 -39.75 -31.59
N SER A 23 -29.34 -40.28 -30.78
CA SER A 23 -29.75 -41.67 -30.63
C SER A 23 -30.59 -42.15 -31.83
N ALA A 24 -30.45 -43.42 -32.25
CA ALA A 24 -31.54 -44.21 -32.83
C ALA A 24 -31.23 -45.73 -32.89
N GLY A 25 -32.23 -46.53 -32.44
CA GLY A 25 -32.63 -47.90 -32.85
C GLY A 25 -31.55 -49.00 -32.93
N GLY A 26 -31.64 -50.15 -32.24
CA GLY A 26 -32.81 -51.01 -32.07
C GLY A 26 -32.67 -52.22 -32.99
N THR A 27 -32.39 -53.43 -32.47
CA THR A 27 -32.76 -54.73 -33.05
C THR A 27 -32.52 -55.84 -32.03
N THR A 28 -33.56 -56.63 -31.78
CA THR A 28 -33.61 -57.87 -31.01
C THR A 28 -33.03 -59.04 -31.80
N THR A 29 -32.16 -59.85 -31.18
CA THR A 29 -31.97 -61.26 -31.59
C THR A 29 -31.53 -62.11 -30.41
N SER A 30 -32.39 -63.06 -30.02
CA SER A 30 -32.10 -64.15 -29.09
C SER A 30 -31.21 -65.20 -29.76
N THR A 31 -30.11 -65.61 -29.14
CA THR A 31 -29.48 -66.91 -29.40
C THR A 31 -28.64 -67.37 -28.19
N SER A 32 -29.06 -68.52 -27.64
CA SER A 32 -28.39 -69.58 -26.86
C SER A 32 -27.23 -69.30 -25.87
N PRO A 33 -27.24 -69.93 -24.67
CA PRO A 33 -26.16 -69.83 -23.69
C PRO A 33 -24.93 -70.70 -24.06
N PRO A 34 -23.70 -70.19 -23.87
CA PRO A 34 -22.48 -70.99 -23.93
C PRO A 34 -22.20 -71.74 -22.60
N PRO A 35 -21.39 -72.82 -22.62
CA PRO A 35 -21.10 -73.66 -21.45
C PRO A 35 -20.26 -72.93 -20.39
N PRO A 36 -20.22 -73.44 -19.13
CA PRO A 36 -19.49 -72.79 -18.04
C PRO A 36 -17.98 -72.81 -18.31
N SER A 37 -17.44 -71.64 -18.66
CA SER A 37 -16.00 -71.41 -18.72
C SER A 37 -15.46 -71.23 -17.30
N SER A 38 -14.51 -72.09 -16.92
CA SER A 38 -13.73 -72.02 -15.69
C SER A 38 -13.34 -70.59 -15.33
N ALA A 39 -13.74 -70.15 -14.14
CA ALA A 39 -13.36 -68.87 -13.57
C ALA A 39 -11.84 -68.81 -13.40
N ALA A 40 -11.19 -67.96 -14.20
CA ALA A 40 -9.83 -67.53 -13.94
C ALA A 40 -9.81 -66.76 -12.59
N PRO A 41 -8.80 -66.98 -11.74
CA PRO A 41 -8.71 -66.28 -10.45
C PRO A 41 -8.63 -64.76 -10.67
N LYS A 42 -9.48 -64.01 -9.96
CA LYS A 42 -9.45 -62.54 -9.94
C LYS A 42 -8.03 -62.08 -9.60
N PRO A 43 -7.44 -61.13 -10.36
CA PRO A 43 -6.15 -60.55 -9.99
C PRO A 43 -6.28 -59.91 -8.61
N VAL A 44 -5.49 -60.38 -7.66
CA VAL A 44 -5.40 -59.81 -6.31
C VAL A 44 -4.95 -58.35 -6.46
N PRO A 45 -5.70 -57.36 -5.90
CA PRO A 45 -5.29 -55.97 -5.97
C PRO A 45 -3.93 -55.83 -5.30
N LYS A 46 -2.94 -55.42 -6.09
CA LYS A 46 -1.59 -55.11 -5.61
C LYS A 46 -1.73 -53.99 -4.57
N PRO A 47 -1.22 -54.16 -3.34
CA PRO A 47 -1.34 -53.12 -2.32
C PRO A 47 -0.70 -51.84 -2.86
N THR A 48 -1.50 -50.80 -3.01
CA THR A 48 -1.01 -49.47 -3.37
C THR A 48 -0.21 -48.98 -2.17
N PRO A 49 1.06 -48.55 -2.33
CA PRO A 49 1.84 -48.05 -1.21
C PRO A 49 1.11 -46.86 -0.57
N THR A 50 0.63 -47.04 0.67
CA THR A 50 0.02 -45.96 1.42
C THR A 50 1.10 -44.92 1.71
N ALA A 51 0.97 -43.73 1.12
CA ALA A 51 1.89 -42.62 1.38
C ALA A 51 2.00 -42.40 2.90
N VAL A 52 3.22 -42.48 3.42
CA VAL A 52 3.46 -42.36 4.86
C VAL A 52 3.33 -40.89 5.26
N ALA A 53 2.34 -40.59 6.10
CA ALA A 53 2.15 -39.24 6.65
C ALA A 53 3.39 -38.78 7.43
N LEU A 54 3.78 -37.52 7.25
CA LEU A 54 4.89 -36.96 8.00
C LEU A 54 4.58 -36.91 9.51
N SER A 55 5.65 -37.00 10.32
CA SER A 55 5.57 -36.63 11.73
C SER A 55 5.47 -35.10 11.90
N VAL A 56 4.94 -34.64 13.03
CA VAL A 56 4.85 -33.20 13.34
C VAL A 56 6.22 -32.50 13.27
N PRO A 57 7.33 -33.06 13.82
CA PRO A 57 8.65 -32.48 13.66
C PRO A 57 9.13 -32.39 12.21
N MET A 58 8.80 -33.37 11.35
CA MET A 58 9.16 -33.31 9.93
C MET A 58 8.36 -32.24 9.19
N TYR A 59 7.08 -32.08 9.52
CA TYR A 59 6.26 -31.01 8.97
C TYR A 59 6.75 -29.63 9.40
N GLN A 60 7.11 -29.46 10.68
CA GLN A 60 7.78 -28.24 11.16
C GLN A 60 9.08 -27.96 10.40
N ARG A 61 9.91 -28.98 10.16
CA ARG A 61 11.16 -28.84 9.39
C ARG A 61 10.89 -28.40 7.95
N ALA A 62 9.85 -28.91 7.32
CA ALA A 62 9.43 -28.47 5.99
C ALA A 62 9.08 -26.98 5.97
N LEU A 63 8.22 -26.53 6.89
CA LEU A 63 7.85 -25.11 7.01
C LEU A 63 9.05 -24.21 7.32
N THR A 64 9.94 -24.64 8.21
CA THR A 64 11.18 -23.91 8.50
C THR A 64 12.13 -23.86 7.31
N ASN A 65 12.17 -24.90 6.46
CA ASN A 65 12.93 -24.86 5.21
C ASN A 65 12.35 -23.85 4.23
N VAL A 66 11.02 -23.78 4.10
CA VAL A 66 10.34 -22.74 3.31
C VAL A 66 10.75 -21.35 3.79
N GLU A 67 10.71 -21.10 5.10
CA GLU A 67 11.16 -19.81 5.66
C GLU A 67 12.62 -19.50 5.29
N LYS A 68 13.52 -20.49 5.42
CA LYS A 68 14.94 -20.34 5.05
C LYS A 68 15.13 -20.00 3.57
N VAL A 69 14.36 -20.62 2.68
CA VAL A 69 14.42 -20.32 1.24
C VAL A 69 13.90 -18.93 0.95
N LEU A 70 12.80 -18.51 1.58
CA LEU A 70 12.19 -17.19 1.34
C LEU A 70 12.98 -16.03 1.96
N LYS A 71 13.68 -16.26 3.08
CA LYS A 71 14.43 -15.24 3.81
C LYS A 71 15.36 -14.36 2.94
N PRO A 72 16.24 -14.90 2.07
CA PRO A 72 17.08 -14.05 1.20
C PRO A 72 16.27 -13.22 0.19
N TYR A 73 15.13 -13.71 -0.29
CA TYR A 73 14.26 -12.93 -1.18
C TYR A 73 13.60 -11.77 -0.44
N VAL A 74 13.09 -12.04 0.76
CA VAL A 74 12.56 -11.00 1.65
C VAL A 74 13.64 -9.95 1.94
N ALA A 75 14.84 -10.37 2.31
CA ALA A 75 15.95 -9.45 2.57
C ALA A 75 16.28 -8.57 1.35
N ARG A 76 16.30 -9.13 0.13
CA ARG A 76 16.51 -8.35 -1.10
C ARG A 76 15.45 -7.27 -1.30
N VAL A 77 14.18 -7.60 -1.10
CA VAL A 77 13.07 -6.62 -1.18
C VAL A 77 13.27 -5.50 -0.16
N MET A 78 13.59 -5.84 1.09
CA MET A 78 13.74 -4.85 2.16
C MET A 78 14.98 -3.96 1.97
N ASN A 79 16.02 -4.47 1.31
CA ASN A 79 17.27 -3.74 1.05
C ASN A 79 17.28 -2.94 -0.26
N ALA A 80 16.26 -3.07 -1.11
CA ALA A 80 16.15 -2.33 -2.37
C ALA A 80 16.23 -0.81 -2.15
N GLN A 81 17.06 -0.12 -2.93
CA GLN A 81 17.30 1.34 -2.82
C GLN A 81 16.58 2.14 -3.91
N THR A 82 16.01 1.46 -4.90
CA THR A 82 15.28 2.08 -6.01
C THR A 82 13.96 1.36 -6.25
N VAL A 83 12.98 2.05 -6.82
CA VAL A 83 11.68 1.45 -7.14
C VAL A 83 11.84 0.28 -8.11
N ALA A 84 12.74 0.39 -9.10
CA ALA A 84 13.02 -0.69 -10.05
C ALA A 84 13.63 -1.93 -9.36
N SER A 85 14.63 -1.75 -8.50
CA SER A 85 15.24 -2.88 -7.76
C SER A 85 14.27 -3.51 -6.77
N PHE A 86 13.38 -2.70 -6.18
CA PHE A 86 12.31 -3.18 -5.31
C PHE A 86 11.33 -4.05 -6.09
N ASP A 87 10.84 -3.58 -7.23
CA ASP A 87 9.86 -4.32 -8.03
C ASP A 87 10.44 -5.64 -8.56
N ALA A 88 11.68 -5.62 -9.08
CA ALA A 88 12.37 -6.83 -9.50
C ALA A 88 12.55 -7.84 -8.35
N SER A 89 12.99 -7.38 -7.18
CA SER A 89 13.17 -8.25 -6.00
C SER A 89 11.83 -8.81 -5.49
N ARG A 90 10.77 -8.00 -5.55
CA ARG A 90 9.41 -8.39 -5.17
C ARG A 90 8.88 -9.46 -6.11
N ALA A 91 9.04 -9.30 -7.42
CA ALA A 91 8.65 -10.31 -8.40
C ALA A 91 9.38 -11.64 -8.15
N GLN A 92 10.67 -11.61 -7.84
CA GLN A 92 11.43 -12.80 -7.45
C GLN A 92 10.90 -13.44 -6.16
N LEU A 93 10.54 -12.64 -5.14
CA LEU A 93 9.94 -13.13 -3.90
C LEU A 93 8.58 -13.80 -4.17
N ALA A 94 7.72 -13.18 -4.98
CA ALA A 94 6.43 -13.75 -5.34
C ALA A 94 6.58 -15.10 -6.06
N SER A 95 7.49 -15.18 -7.04
CA SER A 95 7.82 -16.44 -7.71
C SER A 95 8.35 -17.51 -6.75
N ALA A 96 9.23 -17.13 -5.81
CA ALA A 96 9.73 -18.04 -4.79
C ALA A 96 8.61 -18.59 -3.90
N VAL A 97 7.65 -17.75 -3.47
CA VAL A 97 6.50 -18.20 -2.68
C VAL A 97 5.64 -19.20 -3.45
N VAL A 98 5.40 -18.98 -4.75
CA VAL A 98 4.66 -19.93 -5.60
C VAL A 98 5.39 -21.26 -5.72
N LEU A 99 6.72 -21.24 -5.87
CA LEU A 99 7.53 -22.47 -5.92
C LEU A 99 7.47 -23.23 -4.59
N GLU A 100 7.65 -22.56 -3.46
CA GLU A 100 7.58 -23.20 -2.15
C GLU A 100 6.18 -23.75 -1.86
N ARG A 101 5.12 -23.05 -2.28
CA ARG A 101 3.74 -23.56 -2.22
C ARG A 101 3.59 -24.87 -3.01
N ARG A 102 4.17 -24.97 -4.21
CA ARG A 102 4.15 -26.21 -5.00
C ARG A 102 4.90 -27.36 -4.33
N GLU A 103 5.97 -27.09 -3.61
CA GLU A 103 6.67 -28.12 -2.83
C GLU A 103 5.85 -28.55 -1.60
N LEU A 104 5.21 -27.61 -0.92
CA LEU A 104 4.33 -27.92 0.21
C LEU A 104 3.15 -28.81 -0.19
N VAL A 105 2.54 -28.60 -1.37
CA VAL A 105 1.45 -29.45 -1.90
C VAL A 105 1.83 -30.93 -1.98
N LYS A 106 3.11 -31.25 -2.22
CA LYS A 106 3.58 -32.63 -2.38
C LYS A 106 3.72 -33.37 -1.05
N ILE A 107 3.62 -32.65 0.07
CA ILE A 107 3.82 -33.21 1.40
C ILE A 107 2.54 -33.88 1.88
N THR A 108 2.65 -35.09 2.43
CA THR A 108 1.56 -35.71 3.19
C THR A 108 1.61 -35.20 4.64
N PRO A 109 0.68 -34.35 5.09
CA PRO A 109 0.73 -33.75 6.41
C PRO A 109 0.51 -34.80 7.53
N PRO A 110 0.91 -34.50 8.78
CA PRO A 110 0.56 -35.31 9.93
C PRO A 110 -0.96 -35.47 10.05
N ARG A 111 -1.43 -36.62 10.57
CA ARG A 111 -2.88 -36.95 10.65
C ARG A 111 -3.73 -35.82 11.28
N GLY A 112 -3.23 -35.16 12.31
CA GLY A 112 -3.93 -34.05 12.98
C GLY A 112 -3.95 -32.72 12.20
N LEU A 113 -3.24 -32.63 11.07
CA LEU A 113 -3.11 -31.44 10.23
C LEU A 113 -3.64 -31.64 8.80
N VAL A 114 -4.24 -32.80 8.49
CA VAL A 114 -4.75 -33.09 7.13
C VAL A 114 -5.80 -32.07 6.69
N SER A 115 -6.73 -31.69 7.58
CA SER A 115 -7.74 -30.68 7.30
C SER A 115 -7.20 -29.24 7.30
N ALA A 116 -6.13 -28.98 8.05
CA ALA A 116 -5.50 -27.67 8.16
C ALA A 116 -4.53 -27.37 7.00
N HIS A 117 -3.93 -28.39 6.40
CA HIS A 117 -2.92 -28.22 5.37
C HIS A 117 -3.45 -27.48 4.12
N PRO A 118 -4.67 -27.74 3.61
CA PRO A 118 -5.26 -26.92 2.56
C PRO A 118 -5.30 -25.42 2.90
N GLU A 119 -5.70 -25.05 4.11
CA GLU A 119 -5.74 -23.64 4.53
C GLU A 119 -4.34 -22.99 4.59
N VAL A 120 -3.31 -23.79 4.92
CA VAL A 120 -1.91 -23.33 4.80
C VAL A 120 -1.60 -22.99 3.35
N LEU A 121 -1.97 -23.85 2.41
CA LEU A 121 -1.75 -23.60 0.98
C LEU A 121 -2.53 -22.37 0.50
N ASP A 122 -3.77 -22.19 0.96
CA ASP A 122 -4.60 -21.01 0.65
C ASP A 122 -3.96 -19.72 1.19
N ALA A 123 -3.33 -19.76 2.36
CA ALA A 123 -2.58 -18.62 2.89
C ALA A 123 -1.40 -18.21 1.98
N PHE A 124 -0.70 -19.18 1.40
CA PHE A 124 0.36 -18.93 0.41
C PHE A 124 -0.19 -18.34 -0.89
N ASP A 125 -1.38 -18.75 -1.32
CA ASP A 125 -2.03 -18.20 -2.51
C ASP A 125 -2.50 -16.76 -2.29
N ALA A 126 -3.09 -16.48 -1.14
CA ALA A 126 -3.52 -15.13 -0.77
C ALA A 126 -2.33 -14.15 -0.74
N TYR A 127 -1.14 -14.61 -0.33
CA TYR A 127 0.06 -13.76 -0.31
C TYR A 127 0.40 -13.20 -1.70
N ALA A 128 0.35 -14.02 -2.76
CA ALA A 128 0.67 -13.58 -4.11
C ALA A 128 -0.27 -12.46 -4.60
N GLY A 129 -1.57 -12.57 -4.28
CA GLY A 129 -2.56 -11.52 -4.55
C GLY A 129 -2.32 -10.25 -3.71
N ASN A 130 -2.05 -10.39 -2.42
CA ASN A 130 -1.84 -9.26 -1.51
C ASN A 130 -0.60 -8.44 -1.89
N VAL A 131 0.50 -9.09 -2.27
CA VAL A 131 1.73 -8.40 -2.71
C VAL A 131 1.52 -7.65 -4.03
N ALA A 132 0.62 -8.11 -4.90
CA ALA A 132 0.27 -7.39 -6.12
C ALA A 132 -0.58 -6.14 -5.82
N THR A 133 -1.58 -6.25 -4.94
CA THR A 133 -2.51 -5.14 -4.62
C THR A 133 -1.86 -4.03 -3.79
N GLU A 134 -1.01 -4.38 -2.81
CA GLU A 134 -0.30 -3.38 -1.99
C GLU A 134 0.71 -2.55 -2.82
N LEU A 135 1.12 -3.03 -4.00
CA LEU A 135 1.99 -2.30 -4.93
C LEU A 135 1.29 -1.13 -5.61
N THR A 136 0.00 -1.24 -5.93
CA THR A 136 -0.73 -0.17 -6.63
C THR A 136 -0.71 1.12 -5.80
N LYS A 137 -0.75 1.01 -4.48
CA LYS A 137 -0.66 2.14 -3.54
C LYS A 137 0.74 2.76 -3.50
N ALA A 138 1.79 1.94 -3.59
CA ALA A 138 3.19 2.42 -3.64
C ALA A 138 3.60 3.01 -5.01
N GLY A 139 2.82 2.71 -6.06
CA GLY A 139 2.97 3.26 -7.39
C GLY A 139 2.57 4.74 -7.49
N GLU A 140 1.87 5.27 -6.48
CA GLU A 140 1.49 6.68 -6.43
C GLU A 140 2.74 7.57 -6.39
N THR A 141 2.94 8.30 -7.49
CA THR A 141 4.07 9.21 -7.64
C THR A 141 3.77 10.60 -7.11
N LYS A 142 2.50 10.87 -6.79
CA LYS A 142 2.03 12.14 -6.26
C LYS A 142 1.41 11.92 -4.90
N THR A 143 1.55 12.92 -4.05
CA THR A 143 0.80 13.00 -2.81
C THR A 143 -0.62 13.50 -3.08
N SER A 144 -1.52 13.45 -2.10
CA SER A 144 -2.87 14.02 -2.25
C SER A 144 -2.88 15.53 -2.51
N CYS A 145 -1.78 16.22 -2.20
CA CYS A 145 -1.56 17.63 -2.55
C CYS A 145 -1.03 17.84 -3.99
N GLY A 146 -0.94 16.79 -4.81
CA GLY A 146 -0.43 16.85 -6.18
C GLY A 146 1.09 17.01 -6.31
N LEU A 147 1.83 16.94 -5.20
CA LEU A 147 3.29 17.10 -5.16
C LEU A 147 3.99 15.78 -5.51
N PRO A 148 5.17 15.81 -6.16
CA PRO A 148 5.97 14.60 -6.33
C PRO A 148 6.31 13.99 -4.96
N LYS A 149 6.01 12.70 -4.81
CA LYS A 149 6.28 11.94 -3.60
C LYS A 149 7.77 11.56 -3.57
N ALA A 150 8.43 11.85 -2.45
CA ALA A 150 9.85 11.57 -2.29
C ALA A 150 10.15 10.05 -2.38
N LEU A 151 11.32 9.70 -2.90
CA LEU A 151 11.69 8.30 -3.17
C LEU A 151 11.68 7.44 -1.89
N ASP A 152 12.18 7.98 -0.78
CA ASP A 152 12.21 7.33 0.52
C ASP A 152 10.81 7.03 1.07
N VAL A 153 9.87 7.97 0.90
CA VAL A 153 8.45 7.78 1.24
C VAL A 153 7.84 6.66 0.42
N ARG A 154 8.04 6.68 -0.90
CA ARG A 154 7.52 5.65 -1.82
C ARG A 154 8.07 4.27 -1.49
N LEU A 155 9.38 4.17 -1.25
CA LEU A 155 10.02 2.91 -0.86
C LEU A 155 9.57 2.43 0.52
N TYR A 156 9.36 3.34 1.47
CA TYR A 156 8.85 2.99 2.79
C TYR A 156 7.45 2.36 2.71
N GLU A 157 6.53 2.97 1.96
CA GLU A 157 5.16 2.44 1.78
C GLU A 157 5.20 1.07 1.08
N ALA A 158 5.95 0.95 -0.01
CA ALA A 158 6.09 -0.29 -0.76
C ALA A 158 6.60 -1.45 0.11
N LYS A 159 7.69 -1.21 0.85
CA LYS A 159 8.28 -2.21 1.74
C LYS A 159 7.39 -2.50 2.95
N SER A 160 6.65 -1.50 3.44
CA SER A 160 5.67 -1.69 4.51
C SER A 160 4.52 -2.59 4.07
N GLY A 161 4.02 -2.43 2.84
CA GLY A 161 3.01 -3.30 2.23
C GLY A 161 3.49 -4.76 2.12
N VAL A 162 4.71 -4.99 1.62
CA VAL A 162 5.29 -6.36 1.56
C VAL A 162 5.46 -6.95 2.95
N ARG A 163 5.96 -6.18 3.92
CA ARG A 163 6.08 -6.64 5.30
C ARG A 163 4.72 -7.03 5.88
N LEU A 164 3.68 -6.22 5.64
CA LEU A 164 2.32 -6.51 6.09
C LEU A 164 1.76 -7.79 5.45
N ALA A 165 1.91 -7.93 4.13
CA ALA A 165 1.50 -9.14 3.41
C ALA A 165 2.20 -10.39 3.96
N TYR A 166 3.50 -10.31 4.26
CA TYR A 166 4.24 -11.44 4.82
C TYR A 166 3.81 -11.76 6.26
N ALA A 167 3.53 -10.73 7.07
CA ALA A 167 2.98 -10.93 8.41
C ALA A 167 1.59 -11.58 8.38
N GLN A 168 0.75 -11.22 7.42
CA GLN A 168 -0.56 -11.84 7.20
C GLN A 168 -0.44 -13.30 6.74
N LEU A 169 0.50 -13.60 5.83
CA LEU A 169 0.83 -14.98 5.47
C LEU A 169 1.23 -15.77 6.72
N ALA A 170 2.14 -15.22 7.53
CA ALA A 170 2.60 -15.89 8.74
C ALA A 170 1.46 -16.17 9.72
N GLN A 171 0.59 -15.18 9.93
CA GLN A 171 -0.59 -15.31 10.78
C GLN A 171 -1.59 -16.33 10.24
N GLY A 172 -1.84 -16.33 8.93
CA GLY A 172 -2.75 -17.28 8.27
C GLY A 172 -2.28 -18.72 8.46
N VAL A 173 -1.01 -18.99 8.15
CA VAL A 173 -0.39 -20.32 8.36
C VAL A 173 -0.45 -20.73 9.83
N GLN A 174 -0.10 -19.83 10.75
CA GLN A 174 -0.11 -20.11 12.19
C GLN A 174 -1.52 -20.40 12.72
N LYS A 175 -2.55 -19.71 12.20
CA LYS A 175 -3.95 -19.92 12.55
C LYS A 175 -4.41 -21.31 12.14
N SER A 176 -4.05 -21.77 10.94
CA SER A 176 -4.46 -23.07 10.41
C SER A 176 -3.81 -24.25 11.14
N ILE A 177 -2.50 -24.17 11.45
CA ILE A 177 -1.78 -25.30 12.06
C ILE A 177 -1.88 -25.39 13.59
N GLY A 178 -2.38 -24.35 14.26
CA GLY A 178 -2.62 -24.33 15.70
C GLY A 178 -1.34 -24.34 16.57
N LYS A 179 -1.51 -24.70 17.86
CA LYS A 179 -0.42 -24.72 18.85
C LYS A 179 0.41 -26.00 18.69
N GLY A 180 1.67 -25.88 18.29
CA GLY A 180 2.60 -27.02 18.17
C GLY A 180 3.50 -26.97 16.94
N VAL A 181 3.13 -26.15 15.95
CA VAL A 181 3.93 -25.84 14.77
C VAL A 181 4.02 -24.31 14.64
N LYS A 182 5.19 -23.81 14.27
CA LYS A 182 5.52 -22.38 14.17
C LYS A 182 5.88 -22.01 12.74
N PHE A 183 5.45 -20.83 12.31
CA PHE A 183 5.81 -20.24 11.02
C PHE A 183 5.87 -18.71 11.13
N GLY A 184 6.76 -18.08 10.38
CA GLY A 184 6.95 -16.63 10.30
C GLY A 184 8.04 -16.07 11.21
N GLY A 185 8.61 -16.88 12.12
CA GLY A 185 9.63 -16.43 13.08
C GLY A 185 10.97 -16.05 12.45
N LEU A 186 11.29 -16.58 11.26
CA LEU A 186 12.59 -16.34 10.60
C LEU A 186 12.54 -15.32 9.47
N SER A 187 11.35 -15.08 8.92
CA SER A 187 11.20 -14.43 7.61
C SER A 187 10.31 -13.21 7.60
N VAL A 188 9.57 -12.92 8.69
CA VAL A 188 8.87 -11.63 8.84
C VAL A 188 9.90 -10.52 9.10
N PRO A 189 10.01 -9.49 8.22
CA PRO A 189 10.94 -8.39 8.45
C PRO A 189 10.63 -7.57 9.70
N ALA A 190 11.68 -7.01 10.30
CA ALA A 190 11.55 -5.98 11.32
C ALA A 190 10.76 -4.78 10.79
N LYS A 191 10.15 -4.02 11.71
CA LYS A 191 9.45 -2.78 11.36
C LYS A 191 10.45 -1.78 10.78
N LEU A 192 10.06 -1.15 9.68
CA LEU A 192 10.86 -0.11 9.02
C LEU A 192 10.85 1.18 9.83
N ALA A 193 12.00 1.87 9.81
CA ALA A 193 12.06 3.27 10.23
C ALA A 193 11.17 4.11 9.29
N GLN A 194 10.32 4.92 9.89
CA GLN A 194 9.37 5.76 9.17
C GLN A 194 10.06 7.06 8.71
N PRO A 195 9.89 7.49 7.45
CA PRO A 195 10.38 8.78 6.98
C PRO A 195 9.85 9.95 7.83
N ALA A 196 10.69 10.95 8.06
CA ALA A 196 10.40 12.08 8.95
C ALA A 196 9.17 12.92 8.54
N VAL A 197 8.80 12.88 7.26
CA VAL A 197 7.61 13.55 6.72
C VAL A 197 6.33 12.99 7.34
N PHE A 198 6.25 11.69 7.63
CA PHE A 198 5.03 11.12 8.18
C PHE A 198 4.83 11.56 9.63
N GLY A 199 3.70 12.21 9.90
CA GLY A 199 3.45 12.84 11.20
C GLY A 199 4.37 14.04 11.49
N GLY A 200 5.14 14.49 10.49
CA GLY A 200 5.96 15.68 10.58
C GLY A 200 5.12 16.90 10.91
N ARG A 201 5.63 17.75 11.81
CA ARG A 201 5.01 19.04 12.19
C ARG A 201 6.08 20.11 12.27
N GLY A 202 5.81 21.28 11.72
CA GLY A 202 6.68 22.46 11.85
C GLY A 202 6.73 22.98 13.29
N GLU A 203 7.70 23.82 13.59
CA GLU A 203 7.76 24.55 14.86
C GLU A 203 6.68 25.64 14.88
N ASN A 204 6.01 25.83 16.02
CA ASN A 204 4.94 26.83 16.11
C ASN A 204 5.52 28.24 16.05
N GLY A 205 5.06 29.04 15.09
CA GLY A 205 5.52 30.40 14.88
C GLY A 205 6.79 30.51 14.03
N ASP A 206 7.27 29.39 13.46
CA ASP A 206 8.40 29.41 12.55
C ASP A 206 8.08 30.21 11.28
N VAL A 207 8.89 31.22 11.00
CA VAL A 207 8.75 32.09 9.82
C VAL A 207 9.82 31.71 8.81
N PHE A 208 9.51 30.74 7.97
CA PHE A 208 10.45 30.11 7.05
C PHE A 208 10.57 30.82 5.69
N GLN A 209 9.73 31.82 5.42
CA GLN A 209 9.80 32.62 4.20
C GLN A 209 9.61 34.09 4.56
N ARG A 210 10.54 34.94 4.11
CA ARG A 210 10.44 36.40 4.19
C ARG A 210 11.06 37.02 2.94
N SER A 211 10.37 38.00 2.37
CA SER A 211 10.84 38.75 1.21
C SER A 211 10.64 40.26 1.40
N GLY A 212 11.49 41.05 0.76
CA GLY A 212 11.41 42.50 0.75
C GLY A 212 11.72 43.19 2.10
N SER A 213 11.46 44.49 2.13
CA SER A 213 11.66 45.34 3.32
C SER A 213 10.61 45.08 4.39
N ARG A 214 11.02 45.14 5.66
CA ARG A 214 10.14 44.98 6.82
C ARG A 214 9.39 46.29 7.12
N GLY A 215 8.17 46.16 7.61
CA GLY A 215 7.37 47.29 8.12
C GLY A 215 7.10 47.15 9.63
N SER A 216 6.29 48.05 10.17
CA SER A 216 5.87 48.03 11.58
C SER A 216 4.67 47.11 11.86
N GLY A 217 4.04 46.55 10.83
CA GLY A 217 2.85 45.72 10.97
C GLY A 217 3.11 44.41 11.73
N SER A 218 2.11 44.00 12.51
CA SER A 218 2.11 42.74 13.26
C SER A 218 0.78 42.02 13.08
N LEU A 219 0.85 40.71 12.89
CA LEU A 219 -0.32 39.85 12.71
C LEU A 219 -0.27 38.72 13.75
N ARG A 220 -1.12 38.82 14.77
CA ARG A 220 -1.33 37.73 15.73
C ARG A 220 -2.34 36.74 15.15
N ILE A 221 -1.93 35.49 15.01
CA ILE A 221 -2.73 34.39 14.47
C ILE A 221 -3.11 33.47 15.64
N VAL A 222 -4.40 33.22 15.81
CA VAL A 222 -4.93 32.22 16.74
C VAL A 222 -5.53 31.10 15.91
N ASN A 223 -4.85 29.95 15.84
CA ASN A 223 -5.31 28.78 15.12
C ASN A 223 -6.06 27.85 16.07
N ALA A 224 -7.30 27.49 15.77
CA ALA A 224 -8.02 26.45 16.51
C ALA A 224 -8.51 25.29 15.63
N GLY A 225 -7.89 25.10 14.48
CA GLY A 225 -8.11 23.96 13.58
C GLY A 225 -6.89 23.05 13.53
N SER A 226 -6.69 22.43 12.36
CA SER A 226 -5.50 21.67 12.00
C SER A 226 -4.26 22.57 11.88
N ASP A 227 -3.08 21.98 11.71
CA ASP A 227 -1.87 22.76 11.43
C ASP A 227 -2.05 23.58 10.16
N ILE A 228 -1.59 24.83 10.20
CA ILE A 228 -1.69 25.76 9.07
C ILE A 228 -0.35 26.40 8.77
N VAL A 229 -0.22 26.87 7.53
CA VAL A 229 0.71 27.94 7.19
C VAL A 229 -0.10 29.15 6.79
N VAL A 230 0.19 30.29 7.39
CA VAL A 230 -0.35 31.58 7.00
C VAL A 230 0.64 32.27 6.08
N VAL A 231 0.12 32.80 4.97
CA VAL A 231 0.86 33.46 3.91
C VAL A 231 0.35 34.88 3.75
N VAL A 232 1.24 35.85 3.93
CA VAL A 232 0.95 37.27 3.81
C VAL A 232 1.55 37.79 2.51
N THR A 233 0.73 38.47 1.70
CA THR A 233 1.14 39.02 0.40
C THR A 233 0.38 40.30 0.06
N ALA A 234 0.97 41.19 -0.71
CA ALA A 234 0.27 42.36 -1.25
C ALA A 234 -0.75 41.98 -2.33
N SER A 235 -0.50 40.92 -3.09
CA SER A 235 -1.38 40.54 -4.21
C SER A 235 -1.29 39.05 -4.59
N ASN A 236 -0.08 38.53 -4.80
CA ASN A 236 0.14 37.18 -5.31
C ASN A 236 0.62 36.23 -4.19
N PRO A 237 -0.13 35.18 -3.82
CA PRO A 237 0.27 34.26 -2.76
C PRO A 237 1.51 33.41 -3.11
N ARG A 238 1.86 33.28 -4.39
CA ARG A 238 3.12 32.65 -4.85
C ARG A 238 4.35 33.53 -4.68
N LYS A 239 4.16 34.83 -4.37
CA LYS A 239 5.22 35.79 -4.06
C LYS A 239 4.96 36.42 -2.70
N PRO A 240 5.01 35.63 -1.61
CA PRO A 240 4.61 36.13 -0.32
C PRO A 240 5.66 37.06 0.27
N GLN A 241 5.19 38.07 1.00
CA GLN A 241 6.05 38.87 1.86
C GLN A 241 6.55 38.02 3.03
N ALA A 242 5.69 37.20 3.63
CA ALA A 242 6.09 36.28 4.67
C ALA A 242 5.15 35.06 4.77
N SER A 243 5.71 33.94 5.22
CA SER A 243 4.97 32.71 5.52
C SER A 243 5.33 32.22 6.92
N ILE A 244 4.34 31.86 7.72
CA ILE A 244 4.51 31.40 9.11
C ILE A 244 3.75 30.09 9.34
N TYR A 245 4.40 29.12 9.98
CA TYR A 245 3.77 27.88 10.42
C TYR A 245 3.07 28.09 11.78
N VAL A 246 1.82 27.66 11.91
CA VAL A 246 1.07 27.75 13.17
C VAL A 246 0.43 26.40 13.48
N ARG A 247 0.77 25.84 14.63
CA ARG A 247 0.24 24.55 15.06
C ARG A 247 -1.24 24.65 15.41
N ALA A 248 -1.94 23.52 15.24
CA ALA A 248 -3.29 23.29 15.72
C ALA A 248 -3.44 23.74 17.17
N ASN A 249 -4.50 24.50 17.46
CA ASN A 249 -4.84 25.00 18.80
C ASN A 249 -3.73 25.85 19.46
N LYS A 250 -2.92 26.54 18.65
CA LYS A 250 -1.85 27.44 19.11
C LYS A 250 -2.00 28.81 18.47
N SER A 251 -1.27 29.78 19.04
CA SER A 251 -1.14 31.10 18.47
C SER A 251 0.32 31.40 18.12
N ALA A 252 0.52 32.25 17.13
CA ALA A 252 1.82 32.80 16.77
C ALA A 252 1.66 34.24 16.27
N THR A 253 2.71 35.04 16.36
CA THR A 253 2.68 36.43 15.89
C THR A 253 3.70 36.62 14.78
N LEU A 254 3.23 37.05 13.62
CA LEU A 254 4.07 37.44 12.50
C LEU A 254 4.33 38.94 12.53
N ASN A 255 5.55 39.32 12.88
CA ASN A 255 5.99 40.72 12.92
C ASN A 255 6.66 41.14 11.61
N GLY A 256 6.75 42.45 11.38
CA GLY A 256 7.56 43.02 10.30
C GLY A 256 6.83 43.12 8.96
N ILE A 257 5.50 43.14 8.96
CA ILE A 257 4.68 43.21 7.75
C ILE A 257 4.65 44.66 7.26
N ARG A 258 4.68 44.86 5.94
CA ARG A 258 4.82 46.20 5.32
C ARG A 258 3.64 46.47 4.40
N GLY A 259 3.05 47.65 4.57
CA GLY A 259 1.94 48.09 3.72
C GLY A 259 0.74 47.18 3.86
N ASP A 260 -0.21 47.34 2.96
CA ASP A 260 -1.47 46.62 3.02
C ASP A 260 -1.33 45.23 2.39
N TYR A 261 -2.09 44.25 2.90
CA TYR A 261 -1.91 42.86 2.54
C TYR A 261 -3.19 42.03 2.60
N TRP A 262 -3.16 40.96 1.80
CA TRP A 262 -4.05 39.82 1.88
C TRP A 262 -3.44 38.71 2.73
N VAL A 263 -4.31 37.94 3.36
CA VAL A 263 -3.95 36.75 4.11
C VAL A 263 -4.52 35.53 3.41
N TYR A 264 -3.62 34.64 3.03
CA TYR A 264 -3.94 33.30 2.57
C TYR A 264 -3.50 32.32 3.65
N TYR A 265 -4.10 31.14 3.67
CA TYR A 265 -3.59 30.07 4.49
C TYR A 265 -3.77 28.73 3.80
N LYS A 266 -2.89 27.80 4.15
CA LYS A 266 -2.94 26.40 3.72
C LYS A 266 -3.01 25.50 4.92
N THR A 267 -3.87 24.50 4.86
CA THR A 267 -3.93 23.41 5.85
C THR A 267 -3.38 22.14 5.24
N GLY A 268 -2.89 21.22 6.08
CA GLY A 268 -2.56 19.89 5.61
C GLY A 268 -1.93 19.03 6.70
N THR A 269 -1.39 17.90 6.28
CA THR A 269 -0.75 16.90 7.13
C THR A 269 0.61 16.51 6.54
N ASN A 270 1.43 15.83 7.34
CA ASN A 270 2.77 15.38 6.96
C ASN A 270 3.66 16.55 6.50
N TRP A 271 4.01 17.43 7.43
CA TRP A 271 4.86 18.59 7.17
C TRP A 271 6.26 18.16 6.73
N ASP A 272 6.64 18.57 5.52
CA ASP A 272 7.99 18.46 5.00
C ASP A 272 8.77 19.73 5.37
N ALA A 273 9.48 19.67 6.50
CA ALA A 273 10.27 20.80 7.02
C ALA A 273 11.40 21.21 6.07
N ARG A 274 11.87 20.32 5.19
CA ARG A 274 12.92 20.66 4.23
C ARG A 274 12.39 21.56 3.12
N ASN A 275 11.15 21.33 2.69
CA ASN A 275 10.52 22.07 1.59
C ASN A 275 9.41 23.03 2.05
N ASN A 276 9.21 23.18 3.37
CA ASN A 276 8.23 24.05 4.01
C ASN A 276 6.80 23.92 3.47
N ARG A 277 6.31 22.68 3.37
CA ARG A 277 4.99 22.39 2.83
C ARG A 277 4.35 21.15 3.45
N PHE A 278 3.03 21.13 3.47
CA PHE A 278 2.28 19.90 3.71
C PHE A 278 2.38 19.01 2.49
N THR A 279 2.39 17.71 2.73
CA THR A 279 2.44 16.72 1.66
C THR A 279 1.10 16.03 1.49
N GLU A 280 0.25 15.93 2.51
CA GLU A 280 -1.05 15.26 2.40
C GLU A 280 -2.23 16.12 2.89
N ASN A 281 -3.43 15.88 2.34
CA ASN A 281 -4.70 16.52 2.72
C ASN A 281 -4.67 18.06 2.63
N CYS A 282 -4.10 18.61 1.56
CA CYS A 282 -3.97 20.04 1.40
C CYS A 282 -5.30 20.73 1.08
N SER A 283 -5.52 21.89 1.69
CA SER A 283 -6.56 22.84 1.31
C SER A 283 -5.98 24.25 1.39
N TYR A 284 -6.52 25.15 0.56
CA TYR A 284 -6.01 26.49 0.33
C TYR A 284 -7.16 27.48 0.41
N SER A 285 -6.99 28.51 1.22
CA SER A 285 -8.03 29.50 1.46
C SER A 285 -7.46 30.91 1.49
N LYS A 286 -8.32 31.88 1.18
CA LYS A 286 -8.05 33.32 1.29
C LYS A 286 -9.05 33.96 2.25
N LEU A 287 -8.57 34.86 3.11
CA LEU A 287 -9.45 35.75 3.86
C LEU A 287 -9.99 36.85 2.94
N GLU A 288 -11.31 37.06 2.91
CA GLU A 288 -11.93 38.15 2.14
C GLU A 288 -11.86 39.51 2.84
N ARG A 289 -10.79 39.70 3.62
CA ARG A 289 -10.49 40.95 4.30
C ARG A 289 -9.11 41.42 3.91
N PHE A 290 -9.05 42.62 3.35
CA PHE A 290 -7.81 43.35 3.15
C PHE A 290 -7.40 44.01 4.47
N LEU A 291 -6.13 43.85 4.87
CA LEU A 291 -5.60 44.39 6.11
C LEU A 291 -4.61 45.49 5.79
N ASP A 292 -4.77 46.65 6.44
CA ASP A 292 -3.81 47.73 6.26
C ASP A 292 -2.50 47.48 7.03
N GLY A 293 -1.42 48.08 6.54
CA GLY A 293 -0.08 47.93 7.10
C GLY A 293 0.23 48.77 8.33
N SER A 294 -0.71 49.62 8.76
CA SER A 294 -0.53 50.61 9.83
C SER A 294 -0.82 50.08 11.23
N PHE A 295 -1.62 49.01 11.37
CA PHE A 295 -2.08 48.53 12.67
C PHE A 295 -1.58 47.11 13.04
N SER A 296 -1.62 46.82 14.35
CA SER A 296 -1.44 45.48 14.92
C SER A 296 -2.75 44.71 14.84
N TRP A 297 -2.82 43.70 13.98
CA TRP A 297 -4.02 42.91 13.75
C TRP A 297 -4.00 41.62 14.56
N THR A 298 -5.17 41.19 15.03
CA THR A 298 -5.37 39.84 15.57
C THR A 298 -6.39 39.11 14.72
N LEU A 299 -5.99 37.97 14.15
CA LEU A 299 -6.84 37.04 13.42
C LEU A 299 -7.06 35.79 14.26
N THR A 300 -8.32 35.38 14.37
CA THR A 300 -8.67 34.07 14.91
C THR A 300 -9.13 33.19 13.77
N LEU A 301 -8.27 32.26 13.37
CA LEU A 301 -8.56 31.24 12.38
C LEU A 301 -9.25 30.08 13.11
N LYS A 302 -10.57 30.22 13.26
CA LYS A 302 -11.50 29.25 13.85
C LYS A 302 -12.59 28.90 12.84
N SER A 303 -12.46 27.73 12.22
CA SER A 303 -13.57 26.77 12.08
C SER A 303 -14.95 27.40 11.86
N ILE A 304 -15.37 27.72 10.62
CA ILE A 304 -16.77 27.89 10.13
C ILE A 304 -17.74 28.71 11.04
N ALA A 305 -17.24 29.45 12.03
CA ALA A 305 -18.07 30.07 13.06
C ALA A 305 -17.54 31.49 13.33
N GLY A 306 -17.81 32.37 12.37
CA GLY A 306 -18.56 33.56 12.73
C GLY A 306 -17.98 34.93 12.40
N ASN A 307 -16.73 35.09 11.93
CA ASN A 307 -16.22 36.47 11.68
C ASN A 307 -15.17 36.69 10.58
N THR A 308 -14.84 35.68 9.76
CA THR A 308 -14.05 35.87 8.54
C THR A 308 -14.75 35.15 7.38
N GLN A 309 -15.20 35.91 6.39
CA GLN A 309 -15.54 35.34 5.09
C GLN A 309 -14.25 34.84 4.44
N GLU A 310 -14.30 33.62 3.92
CA GLU A 310 -13.17 32.93 3.33
C GLU A 310 -13.60 32.31 2.01
N SER A 311 -12.71 32.33 1.02
CA SER A 311 -12.91 31.65 -0.25
C SER A 311 -11.84 30.58 -0.43
N GLU A 312 -12.24 29.44 -1.00
CA GLU A 312 -11.31 28.42 -1.46
C GLU A 312 -10.52 28.97 -2.66
N THR A 313 -9.23 28.66 -2.71
CA THR A 313 -8.35 29.10 -3.79
C THR A 313 -7.61 27.94 -4.43
N GLU A 314 -7.05 28.15 -5.61
CA GLU A 314 -6.10 27.21 -6.20
C GLU A 314 -4.82 27.08 -5.35
N ALA A 315 -4.07 26.00 -5.60
CA ALA A 315 -2.77 25.79 -4.97
C ALA A 315 -1.76 26.90 -5.32
N PHE A 316 -1.03 27.35 -4.30
CA PHE A 316 0.00 28.39 -4.39
C PHE A 316 1.29 28.02 -3.65
#